data_AF-A0A9P4ULX6-F1
#
_entry.id   AF-A0A9P4ULX6-F1
#
_cell.length_a   1.000
_cell.length_b   1.000
_cell.length_c   1.000
_cell.angle_alpha   90.00
_cell.angle_beta   90.00
_cell.angle_gamma   90.00
#
_symmetry.space_group_name_H-M   'P 1'
#
loop_
_entity.id
_entity.type
_entity.pdbx_description
1 polymer ?
#
loop_
_entity_poly.entity_id
_entity_poly.type
_entity_poly.pdbx_seq_one_letter_code
_entity_poly.pdbx_strand_id
1 'polypeptide(L)' 'AANDSKRRAARDTIDILDEISTLLNTGLDRQTLIYCVSLIENGVKPEALANVIQELRLQNER' A
#
# COMPACT_ATOMS: atom_id res chain seq x y z
N ALA A 1 -22.06 -10.87 -11.41
CA ALA A 1 -21.23 -12.10 -11.44
C ALA A 1 -19.75 -11.80 -11.68
N ALA A 2 -19.30 -11.48 -12.91
CA ALA A 2 -17.87 -11.26 -13.20
C ALA A 2 -17.26 -10.04 -12.49
N ASN A 3 -18.02 -8.94 -12.39
CA ASN A 3 -17.56 -7.73 -11.68
C ASN A 3 -17.40 -7.97 -10.17
N ASP A 4 -18.32 -8.74 -9.57
CA ASP A 4 -18.26 -9.07 -8.14
C ASP A 4 -17.05 -9.94 -7.81
N SER A 5 -16.67 -10.85 -8.72
CA SER A 5 -15.47 -11.68 -8.55
C SER A 5 -14.19 -10.85 -8.64
N LYS A 6 -14.11 -9.87 -9.56
CA LYS A 6 -12.97 -8.94 -9.61
C LYS A 6 -12.86 -8.09 -8.34
N ARG A 7 -14.00 -7.60 -7.81
CA ARG A 7 -14.02 -6.83 -6.56
C ARG A 7 -13.62 -7.65 -5.35
N ARG A 8 -13.97 -8.95 -5.30
CA ARG A 8 -13.50 -9.87 -4.27
C ARG A 8 -11.99 -10.09 -4.36
N ALA A 9 -11.49 -10.45 -5.54
CA ALA A 9 -10.05 -10.65 -5.74
C ALA A 9 -9.21 -9.41 -5.36
N ALA A 10 -9.68 -8.20 -5.68
CA ALA A 10 -9.01 -6.97 -5.28
C ALA A 10 -8.98 -6.79 -3.76
N ARG A 11 -10.06 -7.12 -3.05
CA ARG A 11 -10.09 -7.07 -1.58
C ARG A 11 -9.15 -8.08 -0.96
N ASP A 12 -9.21 -9.34 -1.42
CA ASP A 12 -8.35 -10.42 -0.93
C ASP A 12 -6.87 -10.08 -1.14
N THR A 13 -6.54 -9.44 -2.28
CA THR A 13 -5.18 -8.96 -2.56
C THR A 13 -4.74 -7.91 -1.54
N ILE A 14 -5.59 -6.93 -1.25
CA ILE A 14 -5.26 -5.90 -0.25
C ILE A 14 -5.14 -6.53 1.15
N ASP A 15 -5.98 -7.49 1.51
CA ASP A 15 -5.91 -8.18 2.81
C ASP A 15 -4.57 -8.92 2.98
N ILE A 16 -4.12 -9.64 1.96
CA ILE A 16 -2.82 -10.32 1.97
C ILE A 16 -1.67 -9.30 2.10
N LEU A 17 -1.74 -8.19 1.36
CA LEU A 17 -0.70 -7.15 1.43
C LEU A 17 -0.67 -6.47 2.81
N ASP A 18 -1.81 -6.29 3.47
CA ASP A 18 -1.94 -5.70 4.80
C ASP A 18 -1.34 -6.61 5.88
N GLU A 19 -1.55 -7.94 5.76
CA GLU A 19 -0.89 -8.94 6.60
C GLU A 19 0.64 -8.92 6.41
N ILE A 20 1.12 -8.88 5.17
CA ILE A 20 2.55 -8.78 4.86
C ILE A 20 3.14 -7.48 5.45
N SER A 21 2.44 -6.35 5.28
CA SER A 21 2.83 -5.06 5.82
C SER A 21 2.99 -5.09 7.34
N THR A 22 2.05 -5.75 8.02
CA THR A 22 2.06 -5.94 9.47
C THR A 22 3.22 -6.83 9.91
N LEU A 23 3.42 -7.97 9.24
CA LEU A 23 4.52 -8.90 9.54
C LEU A 23 5.90 -8.26 9.38
N LEU A 24 6.06 -7.40 8.37
CA LEU A 24 7.30 -6.66 8.12
C LEU A 24 7.40 -5.37 8.94
N ASN A 25 6.40 -5.05 9.76
CA ASN A 25 6.33 -3.86 10.59
C ASN A 25 6.62 -2.56 9.81
N THR A 26 6.04 -2.42 8.62
CA THR A 26 6.28 -1.23 7.76
C THR A 26 5.64 0.05 8.33
N GLY A 27 4.72 -0.10 9.29
CA GLY A 27 3.95 0.99 9.88
C GLY A 27 2.98 1.64 8.89
N LEU A 28 2.66 1.00 7.77
CA LEU A 28 1.61 1.46 6.86
C LEU A 28 0.26 0.98 7.38
N ASP A 29 -0.66 1.91 7.63
CA ASP A 29 -2.06 1.56 7.80
C ASP A 29 -2.68 1.12 6.46
N ARG A 30 -3.79 0.40 6.56
CA ARG A 30 -4.51 -0.16 5.40
C ARG A 30 -4.85 0.88 4.33
N GLN A 31 -5.26 2.08 4.72
CA GLN A 31 -5.63 3.12 3.77
C GLN A 31 -4.40 3.66 3.03
N THR A 32 -3.30 3.89 3.75
CA THR A 32 -2.02 4.28 3.16
C THR A 32 -1.49 3.19 2.21
N LEU A 33 -1.63 1.91 2.57
CA LEU A 33 -1.26 0.79 1.70
C LEU A 33 -2.05 0.78 0.38
N ILE A 34 -3.37 1.01 0.44
CA ILE A 34 -4.23 1.12 -0.76
C ILE A 34 -3.76 2.26 -1.67
N TYR A 35 -3.39 3.42 -1.10
CA TYR A 35 -2.83 4.50 -1.88
C TYR A 35 -1.49 4.12 -2.53
N CYS A 36 -0.62 3.42 -1.80
CA CYS A 36 0.65 2.96 -2.36
C CYS A 36 0.45 2.01 -3.54
N VAL A 37 -0.44 1.03 -3.41
CA VAL A 37 -0.81 0.12 -4.49
C VAL A 37 -1.35 0.90 -5.69
N SER A 38 -2.27 1.84 -5.46
CA SER A 38 -2.84 2.66 -6.54
C SER A 38 -1.78 3.48 -7.27
N LEU A 39 -0.83 4.08 -6.56
CA LEU A 39 0.26 4.84 -7.17
C LEU A 39 1.18 3.94 -8.01
N ILE A 40 1.50 2.75 -7.50
CA ILE A 40 2.33 1.76 -8.20
C ILE A 40 1.61 1.26 -9.47
N GLU A 41 0.31 0.98 -9.39
CA GLU A 41 -0.51 0.61 -10.55
C GLU A 41 -0.57 1.73 -11.61
N ASN A 42 -0.43 2.99 -11.19
CA ASN A 42 -0.33 4.16 -12.08
C ASN A 42 1.13 4.44 -12.55
N GLY A 43 2.07 3.53 -12.30
CA GLY A 43 3.43 3.59 -12.83
C GLY A 43 4.45 4.29 -11.94
N VAL A 44 4.10 4.63 -10.70
CA VAL A 44 5.07 5.13 -9.72
C VAL A 44 6.01 3.99 -9.31
N LYS A 45 7.32 4.25 -9.32
CA LYS A 45 8.33 3.28 -8.88
C LYS A 45 8.20 3.02 -7.36
N PRO A 46 8.09 1.76 -6.90
CA PRO A 46 7.95 1.45 -5.47
C PRO A 46 9.08 2.01 -4.60
N GLU A 47 10.32 1.97 -5.08
CA GLU A 47 11.49 2.45 -4.34
C GLU A 47 11.46 3.97 -4.16
N ALA A 48 11.03 4.71 -5.20
CA ALA A 48 10.88 6.16 -5.12
C ALA A 48 9.76 6.54 -4.14
N LEU A 49 8.63 5.82 -4.17
CA LEU A 49 7.54 6.03 -3.23
C LEU A 49 7.96 5.76 -1.79
N ALA A 50 8.69 4.66 -1.55
CA ALA A 50 9.22 4.33 -0.23
C ALA A 50 10.13 5.45 0.32
N ASN A 51 11.03 5.98 -0.50
CA ASN A 51 11.91 7.10 -0.12
C ASN A 51 11.10 8.34 0.30
N VAL A 52 10.06 8.70 -0.46
CA VAL A 52 9.19 9.84 -0.14
C VAL A 52 8.44 9.62 1.18
N ILE A 53 7.89 8.43 1.41
CA ILE A 53 7.19 8.10 2.66
C ILE A 53 8.14 8.21 3.86
N GLN A 54 9.35 7.69 3.73
CA GLN A 54 10.37 7.79 4.77
C GLN A 54 10.75 9.24 5.05
N GLU A 55 10.95 10.05 4.02
CA GLU A 55 11.27 11.47 4.17
C GLU A 55 10.14 12.24 4.88
N LEU A 56 8.89 12.04 4.49
CA LEU A 56 7.74 12.69 5.13
C LEU A 56 7.58 12.30 6.61
N ARG A 57 7.82 11.03 6.95
CA ARG A 57 7.79 10.57 8.35
C ARG A 57 8.89 11.25 9.17
N LEU A 58 10.11 11.30 8.64
CA LEU A 58 11.24 11.98 9.28
C LEU A 58 10.98 13.49 9.48
N GLN A 59 10.27 14.14 8.55
CA GLN A 59 9.90 15.55 8.67
C GLN A 59 8.83 15.77 9.75
N ASN A 60 7.87 14.86 9.90
CA ASN A 60 6.82 14.96 10.93
C ASN A 60 7.31 14.70 12.36
N GLU A 61 8.47 14.04 12.52
CA GLU A 61 9.09 13.78 13.82
C GLU A 61 9.98 14.95 14.31
N ARG A 62 10.23 15.95 13.47
CA ARG A 62 11.03 17.15 13.78
C ARG A 62 10.16 18.29 14.28
#